data_AF-S4Y3U5-F1
#
_entry.id   AF-S4Y3U5-F1
#
_cell.length_a   1.000
_cell.length_b   1.000
_cell.length_c   1.000
_cell.angle_alpha   90.00
_cell.angle_beta   90.00
_cell.angle_gamma   90.00
#
_symmetry.space_group_name_H-M   'P 1'
#
loop_
_entity.id
_entity.type
_entity.pdbx_description
1 polymer ?
#
loop_
_entity_poly.entity_id
_entity_poly.type
_entity_poly.pdbx_seq_one_letter_code
_entity_poly.pdbx_strand_id
1 'polypeptide(L)'
;MRNTFAFAMFGATLLAATASAQASTKSVRVLYVVPSDAQRSDRAALVANAVEHNRQTWQNYGATMTTDDVVTVQSHHDTSWFLTNPDGFHGGLAEWYWLGNACNAARDVYPDACTGDANHKYIIFLEADISSVNGNGAAANFGAAVMPKWIIDGAEQGDLGRIGSIGHELGHTFGMPHSDCPSLWPTKNIMCNGDYYPHNRLNHLDYPYLFSAEHSAYFEETPSDLFYVGQGQLFAGAPWKTQLGLDLEGCALSCLSDPDCSSFVHFGTTCEFKEGRLSEAWDAPGYTSAQIKIPADGAVQKKAGPIWDQHHATQVCPQVCDIWRNVPWTESSWTGFWWTPPANEWSVCFCDYNPDYNP
;
A
#
# COMPACT_ATOMS: atom_id res chain seq x y z
N MET A 1 -3.02 -49.00 -70.98
CA MET A 1 -3.14 -47.64 -70.39
C MET A 1 -3.18 -47.82 -68.88
N ARG A 2 -2.08 -47.54 -68.18
CA ARG A 2 -1.98 -47.64 -66.71
C ARG A 2 -2.01 -46.22 -66.15
N ASN A 3 -3.05 -45.88 -65.40
CA ASN A 3 -3.15 -44.61 -64.69
C ASN A 3 -2.58 -44.77 -63.28
N THR A 4 -1.59 -43.94 -62.98
CA THR A 4 -0.96 -43.80 -61.67
C THR A 4 -1.73 -42.72 -60.89
N PHE A 5 -2.38 -43.09 -59.78
CA PHE A 5 -2.94 -42.12 -58.83
C PHE A 5 -1.94 -41.87 -57.70
N ALA A 6 -1.49 -40.63 -57.58
CA ALA A 6 -0.71 -40.14 -56.45
C ALA A 6 -1.66 -39.63 -55.36
N PHE A 7 -1.62 -40.25 -54.18
CA PHE A 7 -2.29 -39.76 -52.97
C PHE A 7 -1.35 -38.78 -52.25
N ALA A 8 -1.71 -37.51 -52.19
CA ALA A 8 -1.06 -36.53 -51.34
C ALA A 8 -1.68 -36.59 -49.94
N MET A 9 -0.92 -37.02 -48.93
CA MET A 9 -1.28 -36.84 -47.53
C MET A 9 -1.01 -35.40 -47.11
N PHE A 10 -2.06 -34.64 -46.81
CA PHE A 10 -1.95 -33.41 -46.04
C PHE A 10 -1.94 -33.76 -44.55
N GLY A 11 -0.79 -33.58 -43.91
CA GLY A 11 -0.68 -33.63 -42.46
C GLY A 11 -1.32 -32.40 -41.84
N ALA A 12 -2.41 -32.59 -41.11
CA ALA A 12 -3.02 -31.54 -40.30
C ALA A 12 -2.26 -31.46 -38.96
N THR A 13 -1.45 -30.42 -38.79
CA THR A 13 -0.81 -30.10 -37.52
C THR A 13 -1.87 -29.47 -36.60
N LEU A 14 -2.33 -30.22 -35.57
CA LEU A 14 -3.12 -29.64 -34.48
C LEU A 14 -2.21 -28.73 -33.65
N LEU A 15 -2.40 -27.41 -33.77
CA LEU A 15 -1.93 -26.44 -32.79
C LEU A 15 -2.89 -26.47 -31.60
N ALA A 16 -2.51 -27.16 -30.52
CA ALA A 16 -3.20 -27.05 -29.25
C ALA A 16 -2.93 -25.65 -28.68
N ALA A 17 -3.92 -24.76 -28.76
CA ALA A 17 -3.89 -23.49 -28.04
C ALA A 17 -3.96 -23.80 -26.55
N THR A 18 -2.83 -23.73 -25.86
CA THR A 18 -2.81 -23.65 -24.40
C THR A 18 -3.47 -22.34 -24.01
N ALA A 19 -4.75 -22.39 -23.61
CA ALA A 19 -5.39 -21.29 -22.92
C ALA A 19 -4.60 -21.07 -21.63
N SER A 20 -3.75 -20.04 -21.61
CA SER A 20 -3.21 -19.50 -20.37
C SER A 20 -4.42 -19.09 -19.54
N ALA A 21 -4.68 -19.80 -18.44
CA ALA A 21 -5.67 -19.38 -17.47
C ALA A 21 -5.28 -17.97 -17.03
N GLN A 22 -6.02 -16.97 -17.52
CA GLN A 22 -5.86 -15.59 -17.11
C GLN A 22 -6.20 -15.61 -15.62
N ALA A 23 -5.18 -15.54 -14.78
CA ALA A 23 -5.36 -15.48 -13.34
C ALA A 23 -6.37 -14.36 -13.09
N SER A 24 -7.45 -14.67 -12.38
CA SER A 24 -8.42 -13.68 -11.91
C SER A 24 -7.62 -12.60 -11.18
N THR A 25 -7.46 -11.44 -11.81
CA THR A 25 -6.75 -10.31 -11.22
C THR A 25 -7.62 -9.80 -10.10
N LYS A 26 -7.23 -10.08 -8.85
CA LYS A 26 -7.91 -9.51 -7.70
C LYS A 26 -7.72 -7.99 -7.74
N SER A 27 -8.76 -7.24 -7.45
CA SER A 27 -8.68 -5.77 -7.50
C SER A 27 -9.59 -5.10 -6.48
N VAL A 28 -9.33 -3.83 -6.24
CA VAL A 28 -10.20 -2.96 -5.44
C VAL A 28 -11.12 -2.20 -6.39
N ARG A 29 -12.43 -2.51 -6.33
CA ARG A 29 -13.47 -1.83 -7.11
C ARG A 29 -13.90 -0.55 -6.42
N VAL A 30 -13.95 0.54 -7.18
CA VAL A 30 -14.36 1.85 -6.65
C VAL A 30 -15.71 2.24 -7.23
N LEU A 31 -16.66 2.56 -6.36
CA LEU A 31 -17.99 3.00 -6.74
C LEU A 31 -18.29 4.38 -6.18
N TYR A 32 -18.96 5.21 -6.98
CA TYR A 32 -19.53 6.48 -6.57
C TYR A 32 -21.05 6.40 -6.70
N VAL A 33 -21.73 6.19 -5.57
CA VAL A 33 -23.18 6.06 -5.48
C VAL A 33 -23.82 7.43 -5.30
N VAL A 34 -24.70 7.77 -6.23
CA VAL A 34 -25.38 9.07 -6.29
C VAL A 34 -26.88 8.85 -6.03
N PRO A 35 -27.42 9.29 -4.87
CA PRO A 35 -28.86 9.32 -4.62
C PRO A 35 -29.62 10.14 -5.68
N SER A 36 -30.89 9.80 -5.91
CA SER A 36 -31.72 10.46 -6.93
C SER A 36 -31.97 11.96 -6.67
N ASP A 37 -31.82 12.39 -5.42
CA ASP A 37 -31.98 13.77 -4.95
C ASP A 37 -30.64 14.48 -4.65
N ALA A 38 -29.51 13.85 -5.01
CA ALA A 38 -28.19 14.40 -4.77
C ALA A 38 -28.00 15.76 -5.46
N GLN A 39 -27.48 16.73 -4.72
CA GLN A 39 -27.19 18.07 -5.25
C GLN A 39 -26.02 18.07 -6.24
N ARG A 40 -25.16 17.05 -6.17
CA ARG A 40 -24.02 16.85 -7.05
C ARG A 40 -23.97 15.41 -7.51
N SER A 41 -23.59 15.22 -8.76
CA SER A 41 -23.43 13.89 -9.38
C SER A 41 -22.18 13.80 -10.25
N ASP A 42 -21.38 14.87 -10.25
CA ASP A 42 -20.24 15.12 -11.14
C ASP A 42 -18.88 14.85 -10.49
N ARG A 43 -18.86 14.17 -9.33
CA ARG A 43 -17.66 14.05 -8.47
C ARG A 43 -16.88 12.74 -8.62
N ALA A 44 -17.17 11.93 -9.63
CA ALA A 44 -16.47 10.65 -9.86
C ALA A 44 -14.95 10.83 -10.03
N ALA A 45 -14.51 11.86 -10.76
CA ALA A 45 -13.09 12.15 -10.96
C ALA A 45 -12.39 12.59 -9.65
N LEU A 46 -13.11 13.33 -8.79
CA LEU A 46 -12.61 13.72 -7.48
C LEU A 46 -12.37 12.49 -6.60
N VAL A 47 -13.35 11.58 -6.56
CA VAL A 47 -13.26 10.31 -5.85
C VAL A 47 -12.09 9.46 -6.37
N ALA A 48 -11.92 9.37 -7.70
CA ALA A 48 -10.81 8.66 -8.32
C ALA A 48 -9.44 9.20 -7.83
N ASN A 49 -9.28 10.53 -7.82
CA ASN A 49 -8.05 11.16 -7.35
C ASN A 49 -7.77 10.89 -5.87
N ALA A 50 -8.81 10.83 -5.03
CA ALA A 50 -8.65 10.54 -3.60
C ALA A 50 -8.21 9.09 -3.35
N VAL A 51 -8.73 8.13 -4.13
CA VAL A 51 -8.28 6.74 -4.10
C VAL A 51 -6.84 6.62 -4.63
N GLU A 52 -6.53 7.30 -5.73
CA GLU A 52 -5.17 7.31 -6.29
C GLU A 52 -4.14 7.89 -5.29
N HIS A 53 -4.50 8.93 -4.54
CA HIS A 53 -3.65 9.46 -3.48
C HIS A 53 -3.34 8.42 -2.39
N ASN A 54 -4.33 7.62 -2.01
CA ASN A 54 -4.16 6.52 -1.06
C ASN A 54 -3.26 5.41 -1.63
N ARG A 55 -3.51 5.01 -2.88
CA ARG A 55 -2.71 4.02 -3.60
C ARG A 55 -1.24 4.44 -3.68
N GLN A 56 -0.96 5.70 -4.04
CA GLN A 56 0.38 6.27 -4.09
C GLN A 56 1.02 6.36 -2.70
N THR A 57 0.26 6.73 -1.67
CA THR A 57 0.76 6.76 -0.30
C THR A 57 1.19 5.36 0.15
N TRP A 58 0.35 4.34 -0.04
CA TRP A 58 0.71 2.96 0.31
C TRP A 58 1.88 2.44 -0.55
N GLN A 59 1.94 2.83 -1.83
CA GLN A 59 3.05 2.50 -2.71
C GLN A 59 4.38 3.03 -2.16
N ASN A 60 4.40 4.25 -1.62
CA ASN A 60 5.58 4.82 -0.97
C ASN A 60 5.99 4.04 0.29
N TYR A 61 5.06 3.30 0.89
CA TYR A 61 5.27 2.34 1.96
C TYR A 61 5.25 0.89 1.45
N GLY A 62 5.72 0.63 0.22
CA GLY A 62 5.98 -0.74 -0.24
C GLY A 62 4.76 -1.63 -0.51
N ALA A 63 3.54 -1.08 -0.52
CA ALA A 63 2.33 -1.82 -0.86
C ALA A 63 1.52 -1.08 -1.94
N THR A 64 1.42 -1.63 -3.14
CA THR A 64 0.59 -1.04 -4.20
C THR A 64 -0.52 -2.00 -4.54
N MET A 65 -1.77 -1.56 -4.40
CA MET A 65 -2.93 -2.37 -4.79
C MET A 65 -3.36 -2.06 -6.22
N THR A 66 -3.92 -3.05 -6.91
CA THR A 66 -4.61 -2.84 -8.19
C THR A 66 -6.02 -2.30 -7.92
N THR A 67 -6.35 -1.17 -8.52
CA THR A 67 -7.68 -0.54 -8.44
C THR A 67 -8.34 -0.51 -9.80
N ASP A 68 -9.64 -0.80 -9.86
CA ASP A 68 -10.45 -0.62 -11.08
C ASP A 68 -10.83 0.86 -11.27
N ASP A 69 -11.27 1.22 -12.48
CA ASP A 69 -11.85 2.54 -12.76
C ASP A 69 -13.09 2.80 -11.89
N VAL A 70 -13.31 4.08 -11.52
CA VAL A 70 -14.48 4.48 -10.72
C VAL A 70 -15.76 4.29 -11.52
N VAL A 71 -16.68 3.51 -10.97
CA VAL A 71 -18.03 3.33 -11.53
C VAL A 71 -19.03 4.23 -10.82
N THR A 72 -19.72 5.08 -11.56
CA THR A 72 -20.83 5.89 -11.01
C THR A 72 -22.13 5.09 -11.03
N VAL A 73 -22.75 4.93 -9.85
CA VAL A 73 -24.05 4.28 -9.69
C VAL A 73 -25.11 5.35 -9.46
N GLN A 74 -25.97 5.57 -10.44
CA GLN A 74 -27.12 6.45 -10.30
C GLN A 74 -28.24 5.68 -9.60
N SER A 75 -28.42 5.94 -8.30
CA SER A 75 -29.45 5.27 -7.49
C SER A 75 -30.84 5.80 -7.84
N HIS A 76 -31.83 4.91 -7.80
CA HIS A 76 -33.24 5.27 -7.90
C HIS A 76 -33.85 5.66 -6.54
N HIS A 77 -33.03 5.63 -5.47
CA HIS A 77 -33.41 6.00 -4.12
C HIS A 77 -32.87 7.38 -3.75
N ASP A 78 -33.65 8.12 -2.97
CA ASP A 78 -33.24 9.39 -2.39
C ASP A 78 -32.34 9.19 -1.15
N THR A 79 -31.75 10.28 -0.68
CA THR A 79 -30.88 10.31 0.50
C THR A 79 -31.61 9.75 1.74
N SER A 80 -32.90 10.05 1.91
CA SER A 80 -33.68 9.60 3.07
C SER A 80 -33.81 8.07 3.11
N TRP A 81 -33.96 7.43 1.97
CA TRP A 81 -34.01 5.97 1.87
C TRP A 81 -32.73 5.32 2.39
N PHE A 82 -31.55 5.81 1.99
CA PHE A 82 -30.28 5.27 2.48
C PHE A 82 -30.18 5.33 4.02
N LEU A 83 -30.71 6.39 4.64
CA LEU A 83 -30.64 6.60 6.08
C LEU A 83 -31.71 5.84 6.89
N THR A 84 -32.86 5.54 6.29
CA THR A 84 -34.05 5.08 7.04
C THR A 84 -34.56 3.71 6.64
N ASN A 85 -34.20 3.22 5.45
CA ASN A 85 -34.63 1.92 4.97
C ASN A 85 -33.81 0.80 5.63
N PRO A 86 -34.44 -0.20 6.27
CA PRO A 86 -33.73 -1.36 6.77
C PRO A 86 -32.91 -2.05 5.68
N ASP A 87 -31.60 -2.16 5.90
CA ASP A 87 -30.65 -2.60 4.89
C ASP A 87 -30.54 -4.13 4.76
N GLY A 88 -31.07 -4.86 5.74
CA GLY A 88 -31.00 -6.32 5.83
C GLY A 88 -29.69 -6.87 6.43
N PHE A 89 -28.76 -6.01 6.84
CA PHE A 89 -27.46 -6.40 7.39
C PHE A 89 -27.33 -6.15 8.89
N HIS A 90 -27.80 -4.98 9.35
CA HIS A 90 -27.50 -4.51 10.71
C HIS A 90 -28.62 -4.78 11.71
N GLY A 91 -29.47 -5.79 11.46
CA GLY A 91 -30.43 -6.29 12.44
C GLY A 91 -31.45 -5.26 12.97
N GLY A 92 -31.70 -4.18 12.22
CA GLY A 92 -32.61 -3.11 12.62
C GLY A 92 -31.95 -1.88 13.27
N LEU A 93 -30.61 -1.84 13.34
CA LEU A 93 -29.87 -0.67 13.84
C LEU A 93 -29.87 0.44 12.79
N ALA A 94 -30.82 1.37 12.93
CA ALA A 94 -31.07 2.43 11.95
C ALA A 94 -29.83 3.31 11.69
N GLU A 95 -28.96 3.49 12.69
CA GLU A 95 -27.74 4.26 12.54
C GLU A 95 -26.73 3.70 11.52
N TRP A 96 -26.88 2.43 11.12
CA TRP A 96 -25.99 1.75 10.17
C TRP A 96 -26.64 1.42 8.82
N TYR A 97 -27.91 1.78 8.61
CA TYR A 97 -28.61 1.48 7.36
C TYR A 97 -27.92 2.06 6.13
N TRP A 98 -27.31 3.24 6.24
CA TRP A 98 -26.60 3.88 5.13
C TRP A 98 -25.45 3.01 4.60
N LEU A 99 -24.75 2.28 5.48
CA LEU A 99 -23.64 1.40 5.14
C LEU A 99 -24.12 0.22 4.30
N GLY A 100 -25.15 -0.50 4.77
CA GLY A 100 -25.72 -1.63 4.02
C GLY A 100 -26.51 -1.21 2.78
N ASN A 101 -27.16 -0.05 2.81
CA ASN A 101 -27.88 0.49 1.65
C ASN A 101 -26.93 0.96 0.55
N ALA A 102 -25.75 1.50 0.88
CA ALA A 102 -24.70 1.76 -0.10
C ALA A 102 -24.24 0.47 -0.80
N CYS A 103 -24.09 -0.62 -0.04
CA CYS A 103 -23.84 -1.95 -0.58
C CYS A 103 -24.98 -2.46 -1.47
N ASN A 104 -26.24 -2.24 -1.08
CA ASN A 104 -27.40 -2.61 -1.91
C ASN A 104 -27.41 -1.87 -3.25
N ALA A 105 -27.09 -0.56 -3.25
CA ALA A 105 -26.95 0.20 -4.49
C ALA A 105 -25.77 -0.29 -5.34
N ALA A 106 -24.63 -0.65 -4.73
CA ALA A 106 -23.49 -1.22 -5.45
C ALA A 106 -23.84 -2.52 -6.19
N ARG A 107 -24.78 -3.30 -5.66
CA ARG A 107 -25.26 -4.56 -6.26
C ARG A 107 -26.05 -4.40 -7.55
N ASP A 108 -26.53 -3.19 -7.85
CA ASP A 108 -27.16 -2.90 -9.14
C ASP A 108 -26.16 -3.01 -10.31
N VAL A 109 -24.85 -2.85 -10.03
CA VAL A 109 -23.77 -2.99 -11.02
C VAL A 109 -22.93 -4.25 -10.78
N TYR A 110 -22.60 -4.53 -9.52
CA TYR A 110 -21.78 -5.67 -9.12
C TYR A 110 -22.57 -6.56 -8.17
N PRO A 111 -23.28 -7.59 -8.65
CA PRO A 111 -24.15 -8.43 -7.80
C PRO A 111 -23.46 -9.09 -6.60
N ASP A 112 -22.13 -9.21 -6.65
CA ASP A 112 -21.20 -9.72 -5.64
C ASP A 112 -20.68 -8.65 -4.64
N ALA A 113 -21.09 -7.39 -4.81
CA ALA A 113 -20.69 -6.32 -3.90
C ALA A 113 -21.16 -6.59 -2.46
N CYS A 114 -20.23 -6.41 -1.52
CA CYS A 114 -20.45 -6.60 -0.09
C CYS A 114 -20.99 -7.99 0.30
N THR A 115 -20.62 -9.04 -0.43
CA THR A 115 -20.93 -10.44 -0.06
C THR A 115 -19.67 -11.24 0.28
N GLY A 116 -18.57 -10.58 0.63
CA GLY A 116 -17.30 -11.25 0.88
C GLY A 116 -16.69 -11.87 -0.38
N ASP A 117 -16.80 -11.16 -1.52
CA ASP A 117 -16.15 -11.56 -2.76
C ASP A 117 -14.65 -11.78 -2.55
N ALA A 118 -14.19 -13.00 -2.87
CA ALA A 118 -12.80 -13.41 -2.66
C ALA A 118 -11.82 -12.75 -3.66
N ASN A 119 -12.34 -12.17 -4.73
CA ASN A 119 -11.56 -11.56 -5.81
C ASN A 119 -11.62 -10.03 -5.78
N HIS A 120 -12.63 -9.42 -5.17
CA HIS A 120 -12.75 -7.97 -5.15
C HIS A 120 -12.99 -7.43 -3.75
N LYS A 121 -12.29 -6.35 -3.40
CA LYS A 121 -12.66 -5.48 -2.28
C LYS A 121 -13.32 -4.24 -2.85
N TYR A 122 -14.12 -3.56 -2.04
CA TYR A 122 -14.93 -2.44 -2.52
C TYR A 122 -14.60 -1.17 -1.74
N ILE A 123 -14.47 -0.05 -2.44
CA ILE A 123 -14.56 1.28 -1.86
C ILE A 123 -15.82 1.92 -2.45
N ILE A 124 -16.76 2.30 -1.59
CA ILE A 124 -18.06 2.85 -2.02
C ILE A 124 -18.19 4.26 -1.45
N PHE A 125 -18.21 5.26 -2.31
CA PHE A 125 -18.48 6.64 -1.94
C PHE A 125 -19.97 6.91 -2.07
N LEU A 126 -20.63 7.28 -0.99
CA LEU A 126 -22.05 7.60 -0.95
C LEU A 126 -22.24 9.12 -0.90
N GLU A 127 -22.87 9.70 -1.92
CA GLU A 127 -23.22 11.12 -2.01
C GLU A 127 -24.46 11.46 -1.16
N ALA A 128 -24.46 11.03 0.11
CA ALA A 128 -25.51 11.30 1.09
C ALA A 128 -24.91 11.89 2.37
N ASP A 129 -25.53 12.94 2.90
CA ASP A 129 -25.17 13.50 4.20
C ASP A 129 -25.75 12.61 5.32
N ILE A 130 -24.85 11.94 6.05
CA ILE A 130 -25.20 11.03 7.14
C ILE A 130 -25.06 11.69 8.53
N SER A 131 -24.87 13.01 8.61
CA SER A 131 -24.68 13.73 9.88
C SER A 131 -25.83 13.60 10.87
N SER A 132 -27.01 13.16 10.41
CA SER A 132 -28.21 12.95 11.22
C SER A 132 -28.26 11.60 11.96
N VAL A 133 -27.32 10.67 11.73
CA VAL A 133 -27.30 9.35 12.39
C VAL A 133 -26.11 9.19 13.35
N ASN A 134 -26.26 8.37 14.39
CA ASN A 134 -25.24 8.19 15.45
C ASN A 134 -24.02 7.32 15.04
N GLY A 135 -23.96 6.88 13.79
CA GLY A 135 -22.84 6.16 13.17
C GLY A 135 -22.38 6.89 11.90
N ASN A 136 -21.99 8.15 12.04
CA ASN A 136 -21.72 9.06 10.93
C ASN A 136 -20.27 9.04 10.40
N GLY A 137 -19.48 8.06 10.84
CA GLY A 137 -18.11 7.85 10.37
C GLY A 137 -18.06 7.18 8.99
N ALA A 138 -16.89 7.24 8.35
CA ALA A 138 -16.55 6.22 7.36
C ALA A 138 -16.52 4.87 8.08
N ALA A 139 -16.81 3.78 7.37
CA ALA A 139 -16.88 2.48 7.99
C ALA A 139 -16.60 1.36 6.98
N ALA A 140 -16.00 0.28 7.47
CA ALA A 140 -15.80 -0.93 6.71
C ALA A 140 -16.60 -2.10 7.25
N ASN A 141 -17.30 -2.81 6.36
CA ASN A 141 -17.96 -4.07 6.67
C ASN A 141 -18.15 -4.90 5.39
N PHE A 142 -18.32 -6.21 5.53
CA PHE A 142 -18.67 -7.13 4.43
C PHE A 142 -17.71 -7.12 3.22
N GLY A 143 -16.43 -6.78 3.46
CA GLY A 143 -15.42 -6.64 2.39
C GLY A 143 -15.50 -5.33 1.61
N ALA A 144 -16.22 -4.33 2.14
CA ALA A 144 -16.35 -3.00 1.57
C ALA A 144 -16.01 -1.93 2.60
N ALA A 145 -15.33 -0.89 2.15
CA ALA A 145 -15.12 0.37 2.84
C ALA A 145 -16.09 1.40 2.26
N VAL A 146 -16.94 2.01 3.09
CA VAL A 146 -17.95 2.95 2.64
C VAL A 146 -17.68 4.35 3.19
N MET A 147 -17.55 5.29 2.27
CA MET A 147 -17.20 6.69 2.51
C MET A 147 -18.46 7.56 2.37
N PRO A 148 -18.94 8.21 3.43
CA PRO A 148 -20.05 9.15 3.32
C PRO A 148 -19.65 10.47 2.67
N LYS A 149 -20.65 11.32 2.38
CA LYS A 149 -20.47 12.59 1.65
C LYS A 149 -19.40 13.50 2.24
N TRP A 150 -19.24 13.56 3.56
CA TRP A 150 -18.24 14.45 4.18
C TRP A 150 -16.79 14.06 3.86
N ILE A 151 -16.52 12.79 3.51
CA ILE A 151 -15.22 12.36 2.97
C ILE A 151 -15.01 12.92 1.57
N ILE A 152 -16.03 12.88 0.72
CA ILE A 152 -16.00 13.44 -0.63
C ILE A 152 -15.80 14.95 -0.57
N ASP A 153 -16.55 15.63 0.30
CA ASP A 153 -16.40 17.07 0.54
C ASP A 153 -15.01 17.40 1.09
N GLY A 154 -14.41 16.50 1.88
CA GLY A 154 -13.03 16.59 2.35
C GLY A 154 -12.00 16.49 1.24
N ALA A 155 -12.16 15.51 0.35
CA ALA A 155 -11.31 15.37 -0.83
C ALA A 155 -11.36 16.61 -1.71
N GLU A 156 -12.54 17.21 -1.88
CA GLU A 156 -12.72 18.47 -2.62
C GLU A 156 -11.95 19.63 -2.00
N GLN A 157 -11.83 19.65 -0.67
CA GLN A 157 -11.12 20.66 0.10
C GLN A 157 -9.60 20.38 0.21
N GLY A 158 -9.13 19.22 -0.28
CA GLY A 158 -7.75 18.78 -0.07
C GLY A 158 -7.44 18.41 1.38
N ASP A 159 -8.44 18.03 2.17
CA ASP A 159 -8.28 17.58 3.54
C ASP A 159 -7.64 16.18 3.57
N LEU A 160 -6.33 16.16 3.81
CA LEU A 160 -5.54 14.92 3.85
C LEU A 160 -6.01 13.94 4.93
N GLY A 161 -6.60 14.41 6.04
CA GLY A 161 -7.08 13.48 7.07
C GLY A 161 -8.37 12.77 6.67
N ARG A 162 -9.22 13.41 5.86
CA ARG A 162 -10.43 12.78 5.29
C ARG A 162 -10.12 11.88 4.11
N ILE A 163 -9.21 12.30 3.23
CA ILE A 163 -8.62 11.42 2.20
C ILE A 163 -7.95 10.22 2.89
N GLY A 164 -7.32 10.51 4.04
CA GLY A 164 -6.84 9.61 5.05
C GLY A 164 -7.73 8.40 5.35
N SER A 165 -8.95 8.70 5.80
CA SER A 165 -9.94 7.70 6.19
C SER A 165 -10.23 6.64 5.12
N ILE A 166 -10.06 6.96 3.83
CA ILE A 166 -10.26 6.00 2.74
C ILE A 166 -9.32 4.80 2.92
N GLY A 167 -8.04 5.05 3.18
CA GLY A 167 -7.04 4.01 3.41
C GLY A 167 -7.27 3.26 4.72
N HIS A 168 -7.67 3.95 5.79
CA HIS A 168 -8.01 3.32 7.07
C HIS A 168 -9.12 2.28 6.92
N GLU A 169 -10.26 2.68 6.37
CA GLU A 169 -11.39 1.76 6.19
C GLU A 169 -11.07 0.67 5.17
N LEU A 170 -10.29 0.98 4.14
CA LEU A 170 -9.82 -0.02 3.20
C LEU A 170 -8.95 -1.09 3.88
N GLY A 171 -8.09 -0.68 4.82
CA GLY A 171 -7.29 -1.59 5.65
C GLY A 171 -8.14 -2.61 6.40
N HIS A 172 -9.29 -2.20 6.94
CA HIS A 172 -10.25 -3.12 7.55
C HIS A 172 -10.80 -4.16 6.57
N THR A 173 -10.96 -3.84 5.28
CA THR A 173 -11.40 -4.84 4.28
C THR A 173 -10.35 -5.94 4.01
N PHE A 174 -9.09 -5.66 4.36
CA PHE A 174 -7.97 -6.60 4.35
C PHE A 174 -7.72 -7.23 5.74
N GLY A 175 -8.65 -7.06 6.68
CA GLY A 175 -8.62 -7.69 7.99
C GLY A 175 -7.76 -6.99 9.03
N MET A 176 -7.25 -5.78 8.75
CA MET A 176 -6.47 -5.05 9.75
C MET A 176 -7.36 -4.61 10.91
N PRO A 177 -7.01 -4.90 12.17
CA PRO A 177 -7.72 -4.36 13.33
C PRO A 177 -7.27 -2.93 13.62
N HIS A 178 -8.06 -2.21 14.42
CA HIS A 178 -7.57 -0.95 15.01
C HIS A 178 -6.31 -1.21 15.84
N SER A 179 -5.35 -0.30 15.74
CA SER A 179 -4.18 -0.23 16.62
C SER A 179 -4.37 0.83 17.71
N ASP A 180 -3.81 0.56 18.89
CA ASP A 180 -3.77 1.53 20.00
C ASP A 180 -2.70 2.59 19.74
N CYS A 181 -3.11 3.83 19.49
CA CYS A 181 -2.25 4.91 19.02
C CYS A 181 -1.84 6.02 20.00
N PRO A 182 -2.43 6.19 21.19
CA PRO A 182 -1.90 7.11 22.19
C PRO A 182 -0.43 6.88 22.55
N SER A 183 0.06 5.64 22.45
CA SER A 183 1.47 5.27 22.71
C SER A 183 2.38 5.34 21.47
N LEU A 184 1.81 5.48 20.27
CA LEU A 184 2.55 5.46 19.00
C LEU A 184 2.82 6.85 18.44
N TRP A 185 2.74 7.87 19.29
CA TRP A 185 3.28 9.17 18.92
C TRP A 185 4.79 9.04 18.71
N PRO A 186 5.28 9.49 17.55
CA PRO A 186 4.63 10.46 16.67
C PRO A 186 4.06 9.92 15.35
N THR A 187 4.19 8.63 15.09
CA THR A 187 3.81 8.01 13.83
C THR A 187 2.49 7.28 14.00
N LYS A 188 1.38 8.02 13.90
CA LYS A 188 0.05 7.38 13.87
C LYS A 188 0.00 6.43 12.68
N ASN A 189 -0.17 5.13 12.99
CA ASN A 189 -0.47 4.09 12.02
C ASN A 189 -1.76 4.44 11.26
N ILE A 190 -1.88 3.98 10.01
CA ILE A 190 -3.13 4.06 9.26
C ILE A 190 -4.30 3.46 10.03
N MET A 191 -4.09 2.39 10.80
CA MET A 191 -5.13 1.72 11.58
C MET A 191 -5.39 2.32 12.97
N CYS A 192 -4.96 3.55 13.22
CA CYS A 192 -5.21 4.20 14.51
C CYS A 192 -6.68 4.38 14.82
N ASN A 193 -7.12 4.04 16.02
CA ASN A 193 -8.47 4.39 16.46
C ASN A 193 -8.56 5.92 16.70
N GLY A 194 -9.19 6.67 15.79
CA GLY A 194 -9.40 8.11 15.92
C GLY A 194 -10.13 8.75 14.72
N ASP A 195 -10.33 10.07 14.76
CA ASP A 195 -11.17 10.74 13.76
C ASP A 195 -10.39 11.40 12.60
N TYR A 196 -9.05 11.24 12.56
CA TYR A 196 -8.20 12.00 11.62
C TYR A 196 -6.92 11.24 11.21
N TYR A 197 -6.73 11.06 9.89
CA TYR A 197 -5.73 10.16 9.29
C TYR A 197 -4.80 10.83 8.26
N PRO A 198 -4.07 11.89 8.61
CA PRO A 198 -3.38 12.72 7.62
C PRO A 198 -2.15 12.06 6.97
N HIS A 199 -1.68 10.93 7.52
CA HIS A 199 -0.41 10.32 7.11
C HIS A 199 -0.59 8.99 6.38
N ASN A 200 -1.72 8.29 6.54
CA ASN A 200 -2.00 6.98 5.94
C ASN A 200 -0.79 6.04 5.86
N ARG A 201 0.00 6.04 6.94
CA ARG A 201 1.26 5.35 6.97
C ARG A 201 1.03 3.89 7.30
N LEU A 202 1.51 3.01 6.42
CA LEU A 202 1.68 1.59 6.75
C LEU A 202 2.92 1.41 7.62
N ASN A 203 2.86 0.49 8.56
CA ASN A 203 3.99 0.01 9.35
C ASN A 203 4.05 -1.53 9.35
N HIS A 204 5.06 -2.09 9.99
CA HIS A 204 5.30 -3.54 10.01
C HIS A 204 4.13 -4.39 10.54
N LEU A 205 3.21 -3.82 11.33
CA LEU A 205 2.04 -4.52 11.84
C LEU A 205 0.97 -4.73 10.77
N ASP A 206 0.98 -3.93 9.70
CA ASP A 206 -0.03 -3.96 8.64
C ASP A 206 0.33 -4.99 7.55
N TYR A 207 1.61 -5.17 7.25
CA TYR A 207 2.10 -6.07 6.19
C TYR A 207 1.62 -7.52 6.32
N PRO A 208 1.56 -8.14 7.52
CA PRO A 208 1.03 -9.49 7.67
C PRO A 208 -0.40 -9.65 7.14
N TYR A 209 -1.22 -8.59 7.20
CA TYR A 209 -2.59 -8.60 6.68
C TYR A 209 -2.61 -8.47 5.15
N LEU A 210 -1.85 -7.50 4.61
CA LEU A 210 -1.77 -7.21 3.18
C LEU A 210 -1.18 -8.36 2.38
N PHE A 211 -0.11 -8.98 2.90
CA PHE A 211 0.64 -10.03 2.21
C PHE A 211 0.31 -11.43 2.73
N SER A 212 -0.84 -11.58 3.39
CA SER A 212 -1.40 -12.89 3.71
C SER A 212 -1.68 -13.71 2.44
N ALA A 213 -1.84 -15.02 2.60
CA ALA A 213 -2.23 -15.90 1.48
C ALA A 213 -3.59 -15.49 0.85
N GLU A 214 -4.46 -14.85 1.63
CA GLU A 214 -5.76 -14.37 1.16
C GLU A 214 -5.64 -13.09 0.32
N HIS A 215 -4.78 -12.16 0.73
CA HIS A 215 -4.75 -10.79 0.22
C HIS A 215 -3.56 -10.43 -0.68
N SER A 216 -2.47 -11.19 -0.66
CA SER A 216 -1.27 -10.88 -1.44
C SER A 216 -1.54 -10.69 -2.95
N ALA A 217 -2.54 -11.37 -3.50
CA ALA A 217 -2.91 -11.24 -4.92
C ALA A 217 -3.59 -9.91 -5.30
N TYR A 218 -3.96 -9.06 -4.33
CA TYR A 218 -4.44 -7.68 -4.58
C TYR A 218 -3.29 -6.68 -4.74
N PHE A 219 -2.09 -7.05 -4.33
CA PHE A 219 -0.94 -6.17 -4.30
C PHE A 219 0.03 -6.52 -5.41
N GLU A 220 0.41 -5.52 -6.18
CA GLU A 220 1.53 -5.61 -7.11
C GLU A 220 2.80 -5.66 -6.27
N GLU A 221 3.70 -6.60 -6.60
CA GLU A 221 5.07 -6.52 -6.14
C GLU A 221 5.64 -5.22 -6.69
N THR A 222 5.70 -4.18 -5.86
CA THR A 222 6.56 -3.05 -6.14
C THR A 222 7.97 -3.60 -6.17
N PRO A 223 8.74 -3.44 -7.27
CA PRO A 223 10.16 -3.76 -7.26
C PRO A 223 10.74 -3.05 -6.04
N SER A 224 11.32 -3.82 -5.12
CA SER A 224 11.93 -3.28 -3.91
C SER A 224 13.13 -2.44 -4.31
N ASP A 225 12.90 -1.18 -4.71
CA ASP A 225 13.93 -0.14 -4.74
C ASP A 225 14.32 0.26 -3.30
N LEU A 226 13.58 -0.22 -2.30
CA LEU A 226 13.95 -0.18 -0.90
C LEU A 226 14.93 -1.31 -0.59
N PHE A 227 16.20 -0.92 -0.45
CA PHE A 227 17.37 -1.68 -0.04
C PHE A 227 18.08 -2.52 -1.12
N TYR A 228 18.84 -1.85 -1.99
CA TYR A 228 20.08 -2.43 -2.49
C TYR A 228 21.10 -2.43 -1.35
N VAL A 229 21.07 -3.47 -0.52
CA VAL A 229 22.16 -3.73 0.44
C VAL A 229 23.40 -4.03 -0.41
N GLY A 230 24.40 -3.16 -0.32
CA GLY A 230 25.59 -3.19 -1.18
C GLY A 230 26.17 -4.60 -1.33
N GLN A 231 26.65 -4.91 -2.53
CA GLN A 231 27.27 -6.17 -2.88
C GLN A 231 28.34 -6.59 -1.86
N GLY A 232 27.97 -7.45 -0.92
CA GLY A 232 28.88 -8.48 -0.42
C GLY A 232 29.11 -9.47 -1.55
N GLN A 233 30.37 -9.82 -1.83
CA GLN A 233 30.73 -10.77 -2.88
C GLN A 233 29.89 -12.06 -2.81
N LEU A 234 29.10 -12.30 -3.85
CA LEU A 234 28.33 -13.53 -4.05
C LEU A 234 29.26 -14.67 -4.47
N PHE A 235 29.30 -15.75 -3.70
CA PHE A 235 29.64 -17.07 -4.22
C PHE A 235 28.44 -17.59 -5.03
N ALA A 236 28.73 -18.05 -6.26
CA ALA A 236 27.76 -18.37 -7.30
C ALA A 236 26.76 -19.49 -6.92
N GLY A 237 25.52 -19.40 -7.40
CA GLY A 237 24.78 -20.62 -7.73
C GLY A 237 23.25 -20.71 -7.64
N ALA A 238 22.47 -19.65 -7.36
CA ALA A 238 21.00 -19.71 -7.53
C ALA A 238 20.37 -18.31 -7.62
N PRO A 239 19.36 -18.10 -8.50
CA PRO A 239 18.51 -16.91 -8.46
C PRO A 239 17.56 -17.00 -7.27
N TRP A 240 17.75 -16.13 -6.26
CA TRP A 240 16.86 -16.05 -5.10
C TRP A 240 15.75 -15.02 -5.36
N LYS A 241 14.51 -15.37 -4.99
CA LYS A 241 13.39 -14.43 -4.87
C LYS A 241 13.43 -13.86 -3.44
N THR A 242 13.61 -12.56 -3.29
CA THR A 242 13.49 -11.89 -1.98
C THR A 242 12.03 -11.76 -1.60
N GLN A 243 11.67 -12.23 -0.40
CA GLN A 243 10.31 -12.17 0.13
C GLN A 243 10.08 -10.82 0.86
N LEU A 244 9.08 -10.08 0.38
CA LEU A 244 8.55 -8.74 0.68
C LEU A 244 8.72 -8.11 2.09
N GLY A 245 8.77 -6.76 2.09
CA GLY A 245 8.21 -5.91 3.17
C GLY A 245 9.01 -5.81 4.48
N LEU A 246 10.33 -5.90 4.42
CA LEU A 246 11.17 -5.94 5.61
C LEU A 246 11.26 -4.54 6.27
N ASP A 247 10.85 -4.43 7.54
CA ASP A 247 11.09 -3.26 8.41
C ASP A 247 12.55 -3.21 8.86
N LEU A 248 13.44 -3.16 7.87
CA LEU A 248 14.87 -2.94 8.04
C LEU A 248 15.12 -1.60 8.73
N GLU A 249 14.21 -0.63 8.57
CA GLU A 249 14.26 0.66 9.26
C GLU A 249 14.01 0.52 10.76
N GLY A 250 12.97 -0.20 11.21
CA GLY A 250 12.73 -0.47 12.62
C GLY A 250 13.90 -1.20 13.29
N CYS A 251 14.45 -2.24 12.64
CA CYS A 251 15.62 -2.94 13.16
C CYS A 251 16.89 -2.07 13.12
N ALA A 252 17.08 -1.25 12.09
CA ALA A 252 18.20 -0.32 12.01
C ALA A 252 18.10 0.79 13.06
N LEU A 253 16.91 1.36 13.29
CA LEU A 253 16.66 2.38 14.32
C LEU A 253 16.89 1.83 15.72
N SER A 254 16.41 0.61 15.99
CA SER A 254 16.62 -0.04 17.28
C SER A 254 18.08 -0.45 17.50
N CYS A 255 18.83 -0.79 16.44
CA CYS A 255 20.28 -0.98 16.50
C CYS A 255 21.02 0.36 16.71
N LEU A 256 20.63 1.42 16.01
CA LEU A 256 21.22 2.76 16.16
C LEU A 256 21.04 3.37 17.56
N SER A 257 19.95 3.04 18.25
CA SER A 257 19.72 3.46 19.64
C SER A 257 20.53 2.68 20.68
N ASP A 258 21.15 1.56 20.29
CA ASP A 258 21.99 0.75 21.16
C ASP A 258 23.48 1.01 20.81
N PRO A 259 24.26 1.67 21.69
CA PRO A 259 25.65 2.03 21.41
C PRO A 259 26.58 0.81 21.19
N ASP A 260 26.15 -0.39 21.60
CA ASP A 260 26.91 -1.63 21.42
C ASP A 260 26.46 -2.44 20.19
N CYS A 261 25.41 -2.02 19.49
CA CYS A 261 24.93 -2.70 18.30
C CYS A 261 25.78 -2.37 17.07
N SER A 262 26.56 -3.35 16.61
CA SER A 262 27.42 -3.24 15.41
C SER A 262 26.84 -3.91 14.17
N SER A 263 25.80 -4.74 14.36
CA SER A 263 25.06 -5.43 13.29
C SER A 263 23.78 -6.05 13.87
N PHE A 264 22.75 -6.17 13.04
CA PHE A 264 21.54 -6.92 13.37
C PHE A 264 21.27 -7.97 12.29
N VAL A 265 20.52 -9.03 12.66
CA VAL A 265 20.00 -10.00 11.71
C VAL A 265 18.47 -9.92 11.75
N HIS A 266 17.87 -9.78 10.57
CA HIS A 266 16.42 -9.68 10.42
C HIS A 266 15.83 -11.07 10.15
N PHE A 267 14.92 -11.50 11.01
CA PHE A 267 14.22 -12.79 10.90
C PHE A 267 12.73 -12.54 10.67
N GLY A 268 12.27 -12.53 9.42
CA GLY A 268 10.83 -12.40 9.14
C GLY A 268 10.23 -11.08 9.67
N THR A 269 9.62 -11.09 10.86
CA THR A 269 9.05 -9.92 11.55
C THR A 269 9.77 -9.56 12.87
N THR A 270 10.90 -10.21 13.18
CA THR A 270 11.64 -10.02 14.44
C THR A 270 13.10 -9.63 14.19
N CYS A 271 13.60 -8.65 14.95
CA CYS A 271 15.02 -8.32 15.02
C CYS A 271 15.66 -9.12 16.18
N GLU A 272 16.73 -9.87 15.92
CA GLU A 272 17.59 -10.36 17.01
C GLU A 272 18.90 -9.59 17.02
N PHE A 273 19.24 -9.09 18.21
CA PHE A 273 20.51 -8.42 18.50
C PHE A 273 21.42 -9.44 19.18
N LYS A 274 22.68 -9.54 18.72
CA LYS A 274 23.65 -10.45 19.34
C LYS A 274 24.92 -9.72 19.75
N GLU A 275 25.29 -9.89 21.01
CA GLU A 275 26.60 -9.50 21.52
C GLU A 275 27.67 -10.46 20.97
N GLY A 276 28.51 -10.00 20.03
CA GLY A 276 29.76 -10.69 19.66
C GLY A 276 29.77 -11.50 18.35
N ARG A 277 30.97 -11.98 18.00
CA ARG A 277 31.43 -12.34 16.64
C ARG A 277 30.58 -13.39 15.90
N LEU A 278 30.38 -13.07 14.62
CA LEU A 278 29.57 -13.67 13.55
C LEU A 278 29.77 -15.16 13.16
N SER A 279 30.56 -15.98 13.86
CA SER A 279 31.00 -17.29 13.32
C SER A 279 30.07 -18.48 13.57
N GLU A 280 28.99 -18.36 14.35
CA GLU A 280 28.21 -19.54 14.80
C GLU A 280 26.85 -19.72 14.11
N ALA A 281 26.43 -18.80 13.24
CA ALA A 281 25.09 -18.81 12.62
C ALA A 281 25.01 -19.44 11.22
N TRP A 282 26.12 -19.99 10.69
CA TRP A 282 26.26 -20.29 9.26
C TRP A 282 25.83 -21.71 8.85
N ASP A 283 25.57 -22.61 9.79
CA ASP A 283 25.41 -24.05 9.50
C ASP A 283 23.95 -24.56 9.48
N ALA A 284 22.96 -23.68 9.44
CA ALA A 284 21.57 -24.08 9.25
C ALA A 284 21.18 -24.01 7.75
N PRO A 285 20.76 -25.11 7.10
CA PRO A 285 20.35 -25.08 5.70
C PRO A 285 18.97 -24.42 5.52
N GLY A 286 18.87 -23.42 4.64
CA GLY A 286 17.59 -22.80 4.23
C GLY A 286 17.35 -21.34 4.63
N TYR A 287 18.37 -20.62 5.09
CA TYR A 287 18.24 -19.28 5.66
C TYR A 287 18.94 -18.22 4.79
N THR A 288 18.34 -17.03 4.64
CA THR A 288 18.94 -15.87 3.97
C THR A 288 19.20 -14.77 4.99
N SER A 289 20.45 -14.35 5.16
CA SER A 289 20.84 -13.18 5.97
C SER A 289 21.18 -11.99 5.06
N ALA A 290 20.75 -10.79 5.44
CA ALA A 290 21.19 -9.54 4.82
C ALA A 290 21.98 -8.74 5.87
N GLN A 291 23.19 -8.31 5.52
CA GLN A 291 24.02 -7.45 6.38
C GLN A 291 23.78 -5.98 6.03
N ILE A 292 23.10 -5.21 6.88
CA ILE A 292 23.12 -3.74 6.75
C ILE A 292 24.27 -3.21 7.59
N LYS A 293 25.34 -2.78 6.93
CA LYS A 293 26.41 -2.03 7.58
C LYS A 293 25.98 -0.56 7.65
N ILE A 294 25.58 -0.11 8.84
CA ILE A 294 25.36 1.31 9.09
C ILE A 294 26.75 1.97 9.19
N PRO A 295 27.09 2.96 8.35
CA PRO A 295 28.34 3.69 8.48
C PRO A 295 28.45 4.32 9.88
N ALA A 296 29.66 4.30 10.46
CA ALA A 296 29.92 4.85 11.78
C ALA A 296 29.70 6.37 11.90
N ASP A 297 29.39 7.05 10.79
CA ASP A 297 29.10 8.48 10.71
C ASP A 297 27.59 8.81 10.59
N GLY A 298 26.69 7.83 10.65
CA GLY A 298 25.24 8.06 10.66
C GLY A 298 24.59 8.35 9.30
N ALA A 299 25.38 8.38 8.21
CA ALA A 299 24.85 8.71 6.89
C ALA A 299 24.20 7.50 6.18
N VAL A 300 23.00 7.69 5.64
CA VAL A 300 22.30 6.71 4.80
C VAL A 300 22.42 7.05 3.32
N GLN A 301 22.65 6.03 2.49
CA GLN A 301 22.75 6.17 1.04
C GLN A 301 21.35 6.12 0.42
N LYS A 302 20.98 7.15 -0.35
CA LYS A 302 19.71 7.21 -1.08
C LYS A 302 19.95 7.34 -2.58
N LYS A 303 19.33 6.46 -3.36
CA LYS A 303 19.38 6.49 -4.81
C LYS A 303 18.67 7.74 -5.31
N ALA A 304 19.31 8.44 -6.24
CA ALA A 304 18.81 9.59 -6.96
C ALA A 304 18.83 9.27 -8.46
N GLY A 305 18.09 10.04 -9.25
CA GLY A 305 18.28 10.05 -10.70
C GLY A 305 19.72 10.45 -11.08
N PRO A 306 20.06 10.43 -12.38
CA PRO A 306 21.40 10.79 -12.83
C PRO A 306 21.84 12.18 -12.33
N ILE A 307 22.96 12.24 -11.61
CA ILE A 307 23.63 13.48 -11.22
C ILE A 307 24.91 13.61 -12.04
N TRP A 308 25.05 14.74 -12.74
CA TRP A 308 26.07 14.94 -13.77
C TRP A 308 27.34 15.60 -13.22
N ASP A 309 27.17 16.42 -12.19
CA ASP A 309 28.25 17.16 -11.54
C ASP A 309 27.83 17.60 -10.12
N GLN A 310 28.77 18.20 -9.39
CA GLN A 310 28.54 18.69 -8.04
C GLN A 310 27.45 19.77 -7.97
N HIS A 311 27.31 20.60 -9.01
CA HIS A 311 26.30 21.66 -9.02
C HIS A 311 24.90 21.05 -9.10
N HIS A 312 24.69 20.06 -9.96
CA HIS A 312 23.44 19.31 -10.02
C HIS A 312 23.16 18.57 -8.70
N ALA A 313 24.19 18.01 -8.06
CA ALA A 313 24.05 17.36 -6.76
C ALA A 313 23.51 18.31 -5.68
N THR A 314 23.99 19.57 -5.65
CA THR A 314 23.52 20.59 -4.69
C THR A 314 22.06 20.98 -4.86
N GLN A 315 21.45 20.65 -6.00
CA GLN A 315 20.03 20.91 -6.28
C GLN A 315 19.17 19.68 -5.98
N VAL A 316 19.65 18.49 -6.38
CA VAL A 316 18.90 17.22 -6.28
C VAL A 316 19.00 16.61 -4.88
N CYS A 317 20.20 16.48 -4.34
CA CYS A 317 20.42 15.70 -3.13
C CYS A 317 19.74 16.28 -1.88
N PRO A 318 19.64 17.61 -1.69
CA PRO A 318 18.82 18.15 -0.62
C PRO A 318 17.37 17.67 -0.71
N GLN A 319 16.75 17.67 -1.89
CA GLN A 319 15.35 17.23 -2.08
C GLN A 319 15.17 15.74 -1.83
N VAL A 320 16.13 14.91 -2.28
CA VAL A 320 16.14 13.46 -2.03
C VAL A 320 16.24 13.18 -0.52
N CYS A 321 17.08 13.93 0.19
CA CYS A 321 17.17 13.82 1.63
C CYS A 321 15.94 14.41 2.34
N ASP A 322 15.33 15.47 1.79
CA ASP A 322 14.17 16.18 2.36
C ASP A 322 12.87 15.36 2.33
N ILE A 323 12.81 14.23 1.64
CA ILE A 323 11.63 13.34 1.66
C ILE A 323 11.26 12.93 3.10
N TRP A 324 12.23 12.99 4.02
CA TRP A 324 12.07 12.72 5.44
C TRP A 324 11.67 13.95 6.30
N ARG A 325 11.61 15.17 5.76
CA ARG A 325 11.10 16.36 6.50
C ARG A 325 9.64 16.20 6.95
N ASN A 326 8.89 15.32 6.28
CA ASN A 326 7.50 15.00 6.66
C ASN A 326 7.42 13.98 7.81
N VAL A 327 8.56 13.47 8.29
CA VAL A 327 8.66 12.72 9.53
C VAL A 327 9.05 13.75 10.61
N PRO A 328 8.16 14.10 11.57
CA PRO A 328 8.34 15.30 12.39
C PRO A 328 9.52 15.28 13.40
N TRP A 329 10.42 14.29 13.31
CA TRP A 329 11.49 13.98 14.29
C TRP A 329 12.80 13.60 13.61
N THR A 330 12.89 13.80 12.29
CA THR A 330 14.11 13.51 11.55
C THR A 330 14.45 14.75 10.73
N GLU A 331 15.43 15.52 11.19
CA GLU A 331 16.17 16.36 10.27
C GLU A 331 17.08 15.42 9.47
N SER A 332 16.67 15.18 8.23
CA SER A 332 17.55 14.62 7.22
C SER A 332 18.19 15.77 6.46
N SER A 333 19.50 15.84 6.48
CA SER A 333 20.23 16.81 5.68
C SER A 333 21.14 16.07 4.72
N TRP A 334 21.27 16.58 3.50
CA TRP A 334 22.29 16.06 2.62
C TRP A 334 23.68 16.39 3.19
N THR A 335 24.53 15.39 3.38
CA THR A 335 25.88 15.56 3.97
C THR A 335 26.85 16.34 3.07
N GLY A 336 26.44 16.67 1.84
CA GLY A 336 27.31 17.20 0.79
C GLY A 336 28.00 16.10 -0.04
N PHE A 337 27.90 14.84 0.37
CA PHE A 337 28.48 13.71 -0.35
C PHE A 337 27.48 13.06 -1.30
N TRP A 338 27.96 12.76 -2.50
CA TRP A 338 27.24 11.99 -3.50
C TRP A 338 28.24 11.21 -4.35
N TRP A 339 27.78 10.19 -5.06
CA TRP A 339 28.58 9.50 -6.06
C TRP A 339 27.71 8.90 -7.15
N THR A 340 28.33 8.61 -8.30
CA THR A 340 27.70 7.92 -9.44
C THR A 340 28.40 6.57 -9.64
N PRO A 341 27.68 5.45 -9.66
CA PRO A 341 28.24 4.15 -10.02
C PRO A 341 28.71 4.11 -11.47
N PRO A 342 29.64 3.22 -11.84
CA PRO A 342 30.23 3.16 -13.19
C PRO A 342 29.24 3.01 -14.36
N ALA A 343 28.02 2.53 -14.09
CA ALA A 343 26.96 2.38 -15.09
C ALA A 343 26.31 3.72 -15.50
N ASN A 344 26.51 4.81 -14.75
CA ASN A 344 25.96 6.16 -15.00
C ASN A 344 24.42 6.24 -15.13
N GLU A 345 23.68 5.20 -14.73
CA GLU A 345 22.22 5.16 -14.80
C GLU A 345 21.52 5.91 -13.65
N TRP A 346 22.23 6.11 -12.53
CA TRP A 346 21.71 6.73 -11.31
C TRP A 346 22.87 7.26 -10.45
N SER A 347 22.55 8.05 -9.44
CA SER A 347 23.52 8.53 -8.46
C SER A 347 23.04 8.23 -7.05
N VAL A 348 23.88 8.44 -6.05
CA VAL A 348 23.56 8.27 -4.63
C VAL A 348 23.84 9.54 -3.89
N CYS A 349 22.89 10.00 -3.10
CA CYS A 349 23.05 11.07 -2.13
C CYS A 349 23.24 10.46 -0.73
N PHE A 350 24.19 10.96 0.04
CA PHE A 350 24.34 10.59 1.44
C PHE A 350 23.53 11.56 2.30
N CYS A 351 22.53 11.05 3.00
CA CYS A 351 21.71 11.83 3.90
C CYS A 351 22.16 11.55 5.33
N ASP A 352 22.49 12.61 6.07
CA ASP A 352 22.70 12.54 7.49
C ASP A 352 21.35 12.24 8.14
N TYR A 353 21.33 11.25 9.02
CA TYR A 353 20.16 10.92 9.80
C TYR A 353 20.46 11.34 11.23
N ASN A 354 19.81 12.40 11.72
CA ASN A 354 19.90 12.78 13.12
C ASN A 354 18.74 12.14 13.90
N PRO A 355 18.93 10.96 14.52
CA PRO A 355 17.89 10.31 15.34
C PRO A 355 17.54 11.10 16.59
N ASP A 356 18.41 12.00 17.04
CA ASP A 356 18.28 12.75 18.30
C ASP A 356 17.59 14.11 18.12
N TYR A 357 17.07 14.41 16.92
CA TYR A 357 16.37 15.66 16.68
C TYR A 357 15.00 15.68 17.39
N ASN A 358 14.96 16.36 18.54
CA ASN A 358 13.75 16.67 19.31
C ASN A 358 13.53 18.20 19.28
N PRO A 359 12.53 18.71 18.52
CA PRO A 359 12.32 20.16 18.33
C PRO A 359 11.94 20.93 19.60
#